data_AF-A0A381X2S5-F1
#
_entry.id   AF-A0A381X2S5-F1
#
_cell.length_a   1.000
_cell.length_b   1.000
_cell.length_c   1.000
_cell.angle_alpha   90.00
_cell.angle_beta   90.00
_cell.angle_gamma   90.00
#
_symmetry.space_group_name_H-M   'P 1'
#
loop_
_entity.id
_entity.type
_entity.pdbx_description
1 polymer ?
#
loop_
_entity_poly.entity_id
_entity_poly.type
_entity_poly.pdbx_seq_one_letter_code
_entity_poly.pdbx_strand_id
1 'polypeptide(L)'
;MFFQLYDIPIAHKWLEHFIELTSGAHDYKDRAFKTSSPDRNKNLKKLETIIKKINEYYDEQIPKIKTFIDSRGNTRLDNNFLNVLHECYERYGERLEEKLEEDWWGDAYLRIPENSPLAKIWPGITFNEELNSAFLTLNSLIHTHEVTPVEEGYNTRGNMTISFNPRTDFILESEDFYSMSPFLKFGDFCLGYNTLGKNLHHIVIDGDQDAIDRNAIAPQTTWSNEVHVRLSPDNDNPKDIYYYSTKWHDLQVNEKLGFKFGNFIENREGYIKIGELIWEQCEEFYLPSIGIINDNFKQFNTIYSMAVVPRDVYHKRAPFTTPIHRKPIWKKPKPVVGKKIEKIFNPKTSIITWIINDVCTYSCRYCPPILQNGKNHKYNWHHILPFLKHLFNFYSIENDNRKIIFSLSGGEPTLSPFFSQLVKEVHNNSHHINLSTNLTRSEQFIERTFKYVTQVCASFHPAMVFPNNTEDEYIRKLNISLGLVPTTARIMLDPLYWDQTMDFLERIKEETKANIDAVIIDEQY
;
A
#
# COMPACT_ATOMS: atom_id res chain seq x y z
N MET A 1 -18.72 -11.25 9.91
CA MET A 1 -19.83 -10.37 10.32
C MET A 1 -20.63 -10.06 9.07
N PHE A 2 -21.95 -10.01 9.15
CA PHE A 2 -22.86 -9.66 8.07
C PHE A 2 -23.49 -8.32 8.38
N PHE A 3 -23.31 -7.37 7.47
CA PHE A 3 -23.90 -6.04 7.57
C PHE A 3 -25.02 -5.92 6.54
N GLN A 4 -26.11 -5.29 6.94
CA GLN A 4 -27.19 -4.92 6.05
C GLN A 4 -26.98 -3.47 5.64
N LEU A 5 -26.82 -3.25 4.33
CA LEU A 5 -26.82 -1.90 3.77
C LEU A 5 -28.25 -1.36 3.72
N TYR A 6 -28.38 -0.05 3.91
CA TYR A 6 -29.64 0.66 3.75
C TYR A 6 -29.97 0.84 2.27
N ASP A 7 -31.27 0.88 1.97
CA ASP A 7 -31.79 1.16 0.62
C ASP A 7 -31.83 2.67 0.40
N ILE A 8 -30.64 3.27 0.24
CA ILE A 8 -30.42 4.71 0.08
C ILE A 8 -29.39 4.99 -1.03
N PRO A 9 -29.45 6.15 -1.70
CA PRO A 9 -28.61 6.45 -2.87
C PRO A 9 -27.11 6.24 -2.62
N ILE A 10 -26.56 6.79 -1.54
CA ILE A 10 -25.13 6.67 -1.23
C ILE A 10 -24.68 5.23 -0.97
N ALA A 11 -25.54 4.39 -0.37
CA ALA A 11 -25.23 2.98 -0.16
C ALA A 11 -25.16 2.23 -1.49
N HIS A 12 -26.01 2.59 -2.46
CA HIS A 12 -26.01 2.01 -3.80
C HIS A 12 -24.77 2.44 -4.58
N LYS A 13 -24.46 3.75 -4.57
CA LYS A 13 -23.23 4.31 -5.18
C LYS A 13 -21.98 3.60 -4.64
N TRP A 14 -21.89 3.43 -3.32
CA TRP A 14 -20.77 2.72 -2.70
C TRP A 14 -20.72 1.24 -3.09
N LEU A 15 -21.88 0.55 -3.10
CA LEU A 15 -21.96 -0.86 -3.45
C LEU A 15 -21.55 -1.14 -4.91
N GLU A 16 -22.03 -0.32 -5.84
CA GLU A 16 -21.68 -0.42 -7.27
C GLU A 16 -20.16 -0.28 -7.46
N HIS A 17 -19.57 0.74 -6.85
CA HIS A 17 -18.13 0.96 -6.92
C HIS A 17 -17.33 -0.15 -6.21
N PHE A 18 -17.81 -0.66 -5.08
CA PHE A 18 -17.19 -1.79 -4.40
C PHE A 18 -17.19 -3.07 -5.26
N ILE A 19 -18.28 -3.35 -5.97
CA ILE A 19 -18.36 -4.50 -6.89
C ILE A 19 -17.39 -4.31 -8.07
N GLU A 20 -17.33 -3.11 -8.65
CA GLU A 20 -16.38 -2.78 -9.71
C GLU A 20 -14.93 -3.05 -9.26
N LEU A 21 -14.52 -2.47 -8.12
CA LEU A 21 -13.18 -2.66 -7.56
C LEU A 21 -12.86 -4.13 -7.25
N THR A 22 -13.80 -4.87 -6.66
CA THR A 22 -13.56 -6.27 -6.28
C THR A 22 -13.63 -7.26 -7.45
N SER A 23 -14.08 -6.81 -8.62
CA SER A 23 -14.05 -7.58 -9.86
C SER A 23 -12.71 -7.53 -10.61
N GLY A 24 -11.88 -6.52 -10.31
CA GLY A 24 -10.56 -6.30 -10.91
C GLY A 24 -9.38 -6.86 -10.09
N ALA A 25 -8.15 -6.55 -10.52
CA ALA A 25 -6.90 -6.95 -9.85
C ALA A 25 -6.51 -6.01 -8.69
N HIS A 26 -7.49 -5.42 -8.01
CA HIS A 26 -7.25 -4.44 -6.95
C HIS A 26 -6.92 -5.13 -5.63
N ASP A 27 -6.01 -4.52 -4.86
CA ASP A 27 -5.62 -4.98 -3.52
C ASP A 27 -6.12 -4.01 -2.44
N TYR A 28 -6.14 -4.47 -1.20
CA TYR A 28 -6.46 -3.62 -0.07
C TYR A 28 -5.29 -2.68 0.25
N LYS A 29 -5.57 -1.38 0.35
CA LYS A 29 -4.62 -0.37 0.84
C LYS A 29 -4.39 -0.54 2.35
N ASP A 30 -5.47 -0.73 3.11
CA ASP A 30 -5.40 -1.00 4.55
C ASP A 30 -6.53 -1.95 5.00
N ARG A 31 -6.25 -2.78 6.00
CA ARG A 31 -7.18 -3.73 6.64
C ARG A 31 -6.86 -3.82 8.12
N ALA A 32 -7.42 -2.89 8.88
CA ALA A 32 -7.20 -2.84 10.31
C ALA A 32 -8.43 -3.28 11.08
N PHE A 33 -8.19 -4.12 12.09
CA PHE A 33 -9.16 -4.37 13.14
C PHE A 33 -8.49 -3.98 14.46
N LYS A 34 -8.93 -2.86 15.02
CA LYS A 34 -8.35 -2.25 16.22
C LYS A 34 -9.27 -2.54 17.38
N THR A 35 -8.75 -3.11 18.47
CA THR A 35 -9.48 -3.28 19.73
C THR A 35 -8.67 -2.70 20.89
N SER A 36 -9.35 -2.23 21.93
CA SER A 36 -8.72 -1.81 23.18
C SER A 36 -7.83 -2.94 23.71
N SER A 37 -6.52 -2.67 23.82
CA SER A 37 -5.55 -3.63 24.34
C SER A 37 -5.56 -3.62 25.88
N PRO A 38 -5.53 -4.79 26.54
CA PRO A 38 -5.41 -4.85 27.99
C PRO A 38 -4.00 -4.46 28.49
N ASP A 39 -2.96 -4.53 27.65
CA ASP A 39 -1.56 -4.31 28.06
C ASP A 39 -1.08 -2.89 27.75
N ARG A 40 -1.51 -1.93 28.59
CA ARG A 40 -1.20 -0.49 28.47
C ARG A 40 0.30 -0.19 28.58
N ASN A 41 0.98 -0.87 29.48
CA ASN A 41 2.41 -0.67 29.73
C ASN A 41 3.26 -1.09 28.54
N LYS A 42 2.88 -2.17 27.85
CA LYS A 42 3.54 -2.59 26.62
C LYS A 42 3.34 -1.58 25.48
N ASN A 43 2.14 -1.00 25.37
CA ASN A 43 1.87 0.03 24.36
C ASN A 43 2.63 1.33 24.61
N LEU A 44 2.71 1.79 25.88
CA LEU A 44 3.54 2.95 26.25
C LEU A 44 5.02 2.72 25.91
N LYS A 45 5.60 1.56 26.25
CA LYS A 45 6.99 1.22 25.89
C LYS A 45 7.22 1.14 24.38
N LYS A 46 6.24 0.66 23.63
CA LYS A 46 6.29 0.66 22.16
C LYS A 46 6.26 2.09 21.63
N LEU A 47 5.38 2.94 22.17
CA LEU A 47 5.30 4.35 21.80
C LEU A 47 6.61 5.08 22.08
N GLU A 48 7.24 4.85 23.23
CA GLU A 48 8.57 5.40 23.55
C GLU A 48 9.64 4.98 22.54
N THR A 49 9.66 3.68 22.20
CA THR A 49 10.58 3.14 21.20
C THR A 49 10.38 3.78 19.82
N ILE A 50 9.12 3.94 19.40
CA ILE A 50 8.79 4.53 18.10
C ILE A 50 9.12 6.01 18.06
N ILE A 51 8.79 6.78 19.10
CA ILE A 51 9.15 8.21 19.18
C ILE A 51 10.67 8.38 19.14
N LYS A 52 11.42 7.54 19.86
CA LYS A 52 12.88 7.56 19.78
C LYS A 52 13.37 7.31 18.36
N LYS A 53 12.81 6.30 17.69
CA LYS A 53 13.16 5.97 16.30
C LYS A 53 12.83 7.12 15.34
N ILE A 54 11.69 7.79 15.51
CA ILE A 54 11.34 8.96 14.70
C ILE A 54 12.36 10.08 14.94
N ASN A 55 12.67 10.39 16.19
CA ASN A 55 13.63 11.44 16.55
C ASN A 55 15.09 11.16 16.14
N GLU A 56 15.43 9.92 15.75
CA GLU A 56 16.74 9.58 15.19
C GLU A 56 16.90 10.07 13.74
N TYR A 57 15.81 10.15 12.97
CA TYR A 57 15.84 10.42 11.53
C TYR A 57 15.01 11.63 11.10
N TYR A 58 14.07 12.09 11.91
CA TYR A 58 13.19 13.21 11.57
C TYR A 58 13.82 14.54 11.97
N ASP A 59 13.62 15.57 11.14
CA ASP A 59 14.17 16.90 11.36
C ASP A 59 13.40 17.70 12.42
N GLU A 60 12.16 17.33 12.71
CA GLU A 60 11.38 17.86 13.82
C GLU A 60 11.36 16.86 14.99
N GLN A 61 11.87 17.29 16.15
CA GLN A 61 11.88 16.45 17.35
C GLN A 61 10.48 16.35 17.96
N ILE A 62 9.95 15.12 18.06
CA ILE A 62 8.76 14.82 18.87
C ILE A 62 9.15 14.91 20.35
N PRO A 63 8.41 15.68 21.18
CA PRO A 63 8.73 15.82 22.60
C PRO A 63 8.69 14.49 23.35
N LYS A 64 9.39 14.43 24.49
CA LYS A 64 9.32 13.26 25.39
C LYS A 64 7.87 13.03 25.83
N ILE A 65 7.51 11.75 25.97
CA ILE A 65 6.19 11.35 26.42
C ILE A 65 5.85 12.03 27.74
N LYS A 66 4.71 12.72 27.75
CA LYS A 66 4.09 13.23 28.97
C LYS A 66 3.06 12.23 29.46
N THR A 67 3.30 11.72 30.66
CA THR A 67 2.34 10.87 31.36
C THR A 67 1.89 11.49 32.67
N PHE A 68 0.70 11.11 33.13
CA PHE A 68 0.18 11.43 34.45
C PHE A 68 -0.29 10.17 35.15
N ILE A 69 -0.36 10.21 36.49
CA ILE A 69 -0.95 9.14 37.28
C ILE A 69 -2.42 9.48 37.50
N ASP A 70 -3.31 8.58 37.09
CA ASP A 70 -4.74 8.75 37.31
C ASP A 70 -5.14 8.56 38.78
N SER A 71 -6.40 8.83 39.11
CA SER A 71 -6.95 8.66 40.46
C SER A 71 -6.91 7.23 41.00
N ARG A 72 -6.53 6.24 40.18
CA ARG A 72 -6.40 4.82 40.53
C ARG A 72 -4.93 4.35 40.53
N GLY A 73 -3.97 5.25 40.33
CA GLY A 73 -2.55 4.92 40.39
C GLY A 73 -1.94 4.45 39.06
N ASN A 74 -2.65 4.54 37.92
CA ASN A 74 -2.13 4.09 36.63
C ASN A 74 -1.47 5.21 35.85
N THR A 75 -0.34 4.90 35.20
CA THR A 75 0.33 5.79 34.26
C THR A 75 -0.48 5.94 32.97
N ARG A 76 -0.75 7.18 32.57
CA ARG A 76 -1.55 7.53 31.39
C ARG A 76 -0.85 8.52 30.50
N LEU A 77 -1.10 8.42 29.19
CA LEU A 77 -0.72 9.47 28.25
C LEU A 77 -1.61 10.71 28.48
N ASP A 78 -0.99 11.89 28.47
CA ASP A 78 -1.71 13.16 28.48
C ASP A 78 -2.48 13.37 27.16
N ASN A 79 -3.76 13.73 27.21
CA ASN A 79 -4.58 13.92 26.00
C ASN A 79 -4.06 15.05 25.12
N ASN A 80 -3.53 16.12 25.74
CA ASN A 80 -2.90 17.21 24.98
C ASN A 80 -1.64 16.69 24.26
N PHE A 81 -0.88 15.79 24.88
CA PHE A 81 0.25 15.15 24.23
C PHE A 81 -0.18 14.22 23.09
N LEU A 82 -1.31 13.54 23.22
CA LEU A 82 -1.87 12.73 22.13
C LEU A 82 -2.22 13.59 20.91
N ASN A 83 -2.82 14.77 21.11
CA ASN A 83 -3.06 15.73 20.03
C ASN A 83 -1.77 16.21 19.35
N VAL A 84 -0.71 16.44 20.13
CA VAL A 84 0.62 16.76 19.56
C VAL A 84 1.14 15.64 18.66
N LEU A 85 0.94 14.37 19.05
CA LEU A 85 1.36 13.24 18.22
C LEU A 85 0.56 13.13 16.92
N HIS A 86 -0.74 13.42 16.95
CA HIS A 86 -1.57 13.51 15.75
C HIS A 86 -1.07 14.58 14.81
N GLU A 87 -0.85 15.79 15.33
CA GLU A 87 -0.34 16.92 14.54
C GLU A 87 1.03 16.60 13.91
N CYS A 88 1.92 15.95 14.65
CA CYS A 88 3.20 15.48 14.11
C CYS A 88 3.03 14.47 12.96
N TYR A 89 2.06 13.55 13.06
CA TYR A 89 1.80 12.57 12.01
C TYR A 89 1.17 13.22 10.77
N GLU A 90 0.19 14.09 10.95
CA GLU A 90 -0.47 14.83 9.86
C GLU A 90 0.53 15.70 9.10
N ARG A 91 1.33 16.49 9.83
CA ARG A 91 2.38 17.33 9.25
C ARG A 91 3.44 16.52 8.50
N TYR A 92 3.83 15.35 9.03
CA TYR A 92 4.70 14.44 8.29
C TYR A 92 4.07 13.99 6.97
N GLY A 93 2.78 13.64 6.99
CA GLY A 93 2.02 13.24 5.80
C GLY A 93 1.97 14.34 4.74
N GLU A 94 1.61 15.56 5.12
CA GLU A 94 1.57 16.74 4.22
C GLU A 94 2.94 17.02 3.60
N ARG A 95 3.99 17.05 4.44
CA ARG A 95 5.38 17.28 3.97
C ARG A 95 5.86 16.15 3.06
N LEU A 96 5.44 14.91 3.33
CA LEU A 96 5.77 13.76 2.49
C LEU A 96 5.12 13.87 1.11
N GLU A 97 3.84 14.22 1.06
CA GLU A 97 3.10 14.42 -0.19
C GLU A 97 3.76 15.51 -1.05
N GLU A 98 4.09 16.67 -0.44
CA GLU A 98 4.83 17.75 -1.11
C GLU A 98 6.15 17.24 -1.73
N LYS A 99 6.96 16.46 -0.99
CA LYS A 99 8.23 15.94 -1.51
C LYS A 99 8.06 14.90 -2.61
N LEU A 100 6.96 14.13 -2.58
CA LEU A 100 6.63 13.19 -3.66
C LEU A 100 6.20 13.94 -4.92
N GLU A 101 5.41 15.01 -4.80
CA GLU A 101 5.00 15.86 -5.92
C GLU A 101 6.19 16.59 -6.57
N GLU A 102 7.16 17.01 -5.76
CA GLU A 102 8.40 17.65 -6.23
C GLU A 102 9.42 16.68 -6.85
N ASP A 103 9.17 15.36 -6.83
CA ASP A 103 10.17 14.33 -7.16
C ASP A 103 11.48 14.54 -6.38
N TRP A 104 11.37 14.89 -5.09
CA TRP A 104 12.52 15.33 -4.27
C TRP A 104 13.70 14.35 -4.32
N TRP A 105 13.40 13.06 -4.17
CA TRP A 105 14.44 12.02 -4.14
C TRP A 105 15.03 11.68 -5.51
N GLY A 106 14.48 12.22 -6.61
CA GLY A 106 15.02 12.06 -7.95
C GLY A 106 16.40 12.74 -8.13
N ASP A 107 16.66 13.83 -7.40
CA ASP A 107 17.89 14.63 -7.53
C ASP A 107 18.52 15.08 -6.19
N ALA A 108 17.97 14.67 -5.04
CA ALA A 108 18.45 15.09 -3.71
C ALA A 108 19.96 14.87 -3.49
N TYR A 109 20.52 13.80 -4.05
CA TYR A 109 21.96 13.48 -3.99
C TYR A 109 22.87 14.52 -4.66
N LEU A 110 22.32 15.36 -5.56
CA LEU A 110 23.04 16.48 -6.17
C LEU A 110 23.07 17.72 -5.25
N ARG A 111 22.06 17.84 -4.38
CA ARG A 111 21.83 19.00 -3.52
C ARG A 111 22.47 18.84 -2.13
N ILE A 112 22.54 17.60 -1.64
CA ILE A 112 23.03 17.27 -0.30
C ILE A 112 24.27 16.35 -0.43
N PRO A 113 25.44 16.77 0.09
CA PRO A 113 26.62 15.90 0.14
C PRO A 113 26.35 14.65 0.97
N GLU A 114 26.79 13.47 0.50
CA GLU A 114 26.55 12.17 1.15
C GLU A 114 27.08 12.11 2.61
N ASN A 115 28.15 12.84 2.89
CA ASN A 115 28.75 12.94 4.23
C ASN A 115 28.10 14.00 5.14
N SER A 116 27.12 14.75 4.64
CA SER A 116 26.38 15.75 5.42
C SER A 116 25.47 15.06 6.45
N PRO A 117 25.33 15.61 7.67
CA PRO A 117 24.28 15.18 8.60
C PRO A 117 22.88 15.21 7.97
N LEU A 118 22.63 16.18 7.07
CA LEU A 118 21.37 16.32 6.34
C LEU A 118 21.07 15.16 5.39
N ALA A 119 22.08 14.36 5.00
CA ALA A 119 21.85 13.18 4.17
C ALA A 119 21.09 12.08 4.92
N LYS A 120 21.22 12.05 6.26
CA LYS A 120 20.63 11.03 7.14
C LYS A 120 19.34 11.47 7.83
N ILE A 121 19.04 12.77 7.79
CA ILE A 121 17.86 13.38 8.41
C ILE A 121 16.84 13.69 7.32
N TRP A 122 15.55 13.45 7.58
CA TRP A 122 14.46 13.68 6.64
C TRP A 122 14.45 15.13 6.10
N PRO A 123 14.18 15.36 4.81
CA PRO A 123 13.84 14.36 3.78
C PRO A 123 15.04 13.55 3.26
N GLY A 124 16.27 13.95 3.55
CA GLY A 124 17.49 13.20 3.24
C GLY A 124 17.82 13.11 1.76
N ILE A 125 18.87 12.33 1.44
CA ILE A 125 19.24 12.00 0.06
C ILE A 125 18.43 10.83 -0.52
N THR A 126 17.87 9.98 0.34
CA THR A 126 17.04 8.82 -0.01
C THR A 126 15.79 8.76 0.86
N PHE A 127 14.72 8.18 0.33
CA PHE A 127 13.50 7.97 1.10
C PHE A 127 13.76 6.98 2.23
N ASN A 128 13.48 7.39 3.47
CA ASN A 128 13.70 6.57 4.65
C ASN A 128 12.46 5.73 4.98
N GLU A 129 12.40 4.51 4.44
CA GLU A 129 11.30 3.56 4.67
C GLU A 129 11.11 3.21 6.16
N GLU A 130 12.20 3.20 6.93
CA GLU A 130 12.15 2.91 8.36
C GLU A 130 11.45 4.02 9.15
N LEU A 131 11.73 5.27 8.80
CA LEU A 131 11.07 6.44 9.37
C LEU A 131 9.59 6.46 9.00
N ASN A 132 9.26 6.23 7.72
CA ASN A 132 7.87 6.16 7.27
C ASN A 132 7.09 5.06 8.01
N SER A 133 7.68 3.87 8.12
CA SER A 133 7.09 2.76 8.87
C SER A 133 6.90 3.09 10.37
N ALA A 134 7.81 3.87 10.95
CA ALA A 134 7.69 4.34 12.32
C ALA A 134 6.51 5.32 12.48
N PHE A 135 6.29 6.24 11.55
CA PHE A 135 5.12 7.13 11.54
C PHE A 135 3.80 6.37 11.35
N LEU A 136 3.74 5.37 10.46
CA LEU A 136 2.55 4.52 10.33
C LEU A 136 2.26 3.74 11.63
N THR A 137 3.31 3.26 12.29
CA THR A 137 3.19 2.59 13.60
C THR A 137 2.75 3.57 14.69
N LEU A 138 3.27 4.80 14.68
CA LEU A 138 2.87 5.88 15.59
C LEU A 138 1.37 6.14 15.47
N ASN A 139 0.85 6.33 14.25
CA ASN A 139 -0.58 6.52 14.01
C ASN A 139 -1.44 5.37 14.59
N SER A 140 -1.02 4.13 14.37
CA SER A 140 -1.70 2.95 14.94
C SER A 140 -1.69 2.95 16.49
N LEU A 141 -0.58 3.34 17.10
CA LEU A 141 -0.46 3.43 18.56
C LEU A 141 -1.28 4.58 19.16
N ILE A 142 -1.31 5.74 18.50
CA ILE A 142 -2.17 6.87 18.88
C ILE A 142 -3.62 6.39 18.98
N HIS A 143 -4.14 5.81 17.89
CA HIS A 143 -5.50 5.29 17.87
C HIS A 143 -5.75 4.17 18.88
N THR A 144 -4.77 3.30 19.12
CA THR A 144 -4.88 2.26 20.15
C THR A 144 -5.03 2.87 21.55
N HIS A 145 -4.33 3.97 21.82
CA HIS A 145 -4.45 4.71 23.09
C HIS A 145 -5.80 5.41 23.22
N GLU A 146 -6.35 5.99 22.15
CA GLU A 146 -7.69 6.63 22.14
C GLU A 146 -8.82 5.65 22.45
N VAL A 147 -8.76 4.44 21.89
CA VAL A 147 -9.79 3.42 22.14
C VAL A 147 -9.60 2.70 23.47
N THR A 148 -8.50 2.89 24.19
CA THR A 148 -8.27 2.24 25.48
C THR A 148 -9.05 2.96 26.59
N PRO A 149 -10.05 2.32 27.24
CA PRO A 149 -10.97 3.02 28.14
C PRO A 149 -10.29 3.61 29.38
N VAL A 150 -10.86 4.72 29.88
CA VAL A 150 -10.42 5.45 31.09
C VAL A 150 -10.75 4.67 32.37
N GLU A 151 -11.49 3.57 32.34
CA GLU A 151 -11.78 2.78 33.52
C GLU A 151 -11.42 1.31 33.29
N GLU A 152 -10.81 0.65 34.28
CA GLU A 152 -10.82 -0.81 34.33
C GLU A 152 -12.26 -1.25 34.60
N GLY A 153 -12.93 -1.55 33.50
CA GLY A 153 -14.30 -2.00 33.40
C GLY A 153 -14.47 -2.51 31.98
N TYR A 154 -15.22 -3.60 31.83
CA TYR A 154 -15.33 -4.52 30.68
C TYR A 154 -15.73 -3.92 29.31
N ASN A 155 -15.70 -2.60 29.13
CA ASN A 155 -16.09 -1.96 27.89
C ASN A 155 -14.92 -1.99 26.90
N THR A 156 -14.65 -3.19 26.37
CA THR A 156 -13.81 -3.33 25.19
C THR A 156 -14.35 -2.40 24.11
N ARG A 157 -13.50 -1.60 23.47
CA ARG A 157 -13.83 -0.79 22.29
C ARG A 157 -13.12 -1.37 21.09
N GLY A 158 -13.70 -1.19 19.92
CA GLY A 158 -13.09 -1.60 18.69
C GLY A 158 -13.57 -0.78 17.50
N ASN A 159 -12.76 -0.82 16.44
CA ASN A 159 -13.05 -0.22 15.15
C ASN A 159 -12.51 -1.16 14.07
N MET A 160 -13.31 -1.33 13.02
CA MET A 160 -12.90 -2.01 11.80
C MET A 160 -12.70 -0.96 10.73
N THR A 161 -11.56 -0.97 10.03
CA THR A 161 -11.31 -0.08 8.89
C THR A 161 -10.80 -0.87 7.70
N ILE A 162 -11.38 -0.59 6.53
CA ILE A 162 -10.95 -1.15 5.24
C ILE A 162 -10.73 0.00 4.28
N SER A 163 -9.60 -0.01 3.58
CA SER A 163 -9.30 0.92 2.51
C SER A 163 -8.81 0.15 1.29
N PHE A 164 -9.25 0.54 0.09
CA PHE A 164 -8.90 -0.14 -1.17
C PHE A 164 -7.89 0.68 -1.99
N ASN A 165 -7.16 -0.01 -2.86
CA ASN A 165 -6.18 0.60 -3.75
C ASN A 165 -6.60 0.49 -5.23
N PRO A 166 -6.73 1.60 -5.98
CA PRO A 166 -6.58 2.99 -5.54
C PRO A 166 -7.71 3.45 -4.61
N ARG A 167 -7.43 4.46 -3.76
CA ARG A 167 -8.49 5.22 -3.08
C ARG A 167 -9.11 6.16 -4.12
N THR A 168 -10.42 6.14 -4.19
CA THR A 168 -11.19 7.03 -5.06
C THR A 168 -12.14 7.82 -4.19
N ASP A 169 -12.09 9.15 -4.29
CA ASP A 169 -12.99 10.06 -3.60
C ASP A 169 -14.08 10.56 -4.57
N PHE A 170 -15.32 10.57 -4.11
CA PHE A 170 -16.51 10.98 -4.84
C PHE A 170 -17.17 12.15 -4.12
N ILE A 171 -17.68 13.12 -4.88
CA ILE A 171 -18.38 14.27 -4.32
C ILE A 171 -19.71 13.82 -3.70
N LEU A 172 -20.02 14.33 -2.50
CA LEU A 172 -21.32 14.16 -1.86
C LEU A 172 -22.35 15.10 -2.48
N GLU A 173 -23.52 14.55 -2.78
CA GLU A 173 -24.70 15.29 -3.20
C GLU A 173 -25.54 15.71 -1.99
N SER A 174 -26.44 16.68 -2.17
CA SER A 174 -27.26 17.20 -1.06
C SER A 174 -28.11 16.13 -0.37
N GLU A 175 -28.53 15.10 -1.10
CA GLU A 175 -29.28 13.96 -0.56
C GLU A 175 -28.41 13.01 0.28
N ASP A 176 -27.11 12.93 0.01
CA ASP A 176 -26.20 12.05 0.72
C ASP A 176 -26.02 12.52 2.18
N PHE A 177 -26.15 13.84 2.43
CA PHE A 177 -26.01 14.43 3.77
C PHE A 177 -27.08 13.97 4.76
N TYR A 178 -28.22 13.44 4.31
CA TYR A 178 -29.22 12.83 5.21
C TYR A 178 -28.69 11.56 5.90
N SER A 179 -27.60 10.98 5.39
CA SER A 179 -26.93 9.82 5.98
C SER A 179 -25.91 10.21 7.06
N MET A 180 -25.67 11.50 7.31
CA MET A 180 -24.72 11.96 8.31
C MET A 180 -25.23 11.64 9.73
N SER A 181 -24.38 10.99 10.53
CA SER A 181 -24.68 10.60 11.90
C SER A 181 -23.51 10.93 12.83
N PRO A 182 -23.66 11.89 13.77
CA PRO A 182 -22.67 12.16 14.80
C PRO A 182 -22.66 11.12 15.91
N PHE A 183 -23.82 10.53 16.18
CA PHE A 183 -23.98 9.48 17.18
C PHE A 183 -24.13 8.14 16.47
N LEU A 184 -23.22 7.23 16.75
CA LEU A 184 -23.12 5.92 16.14
C LEU A 184 -23.37 4.82 17.17
N LYS A 185 -24.02 3.77 16.71
CA LYS A 185 -24.30 2.55 17.47
C LYS A 185 -23.26 1.48 17.20
N PHE A 186 -23.23 0.48 18.08
CA PHE A 186 -22.46 -0.72 17.85
C PHE A 186 -22.91 -1.39 16.54
N GLY A 187 -21.96 -1.64 15.65
CA GLY A 187 -22.19 -2.29 14.37
C GLY A 187 -22.54 -1.34 13.22
N ASP A 188 -22.60 -0.02 13.45
CA ASP A 188 -22.85 0.94 12.37
C ASP A 188 -21.75 0.87 11.30
N PHE A 189 -22.18 0.72 10.05
CA PHE A 189 -21.33 0.64 8.87
C PHE A 189 -21.31 2.01 8.18
N CYS A 190 -20.15 2.66 8.23
CA CYS A 190 -19.99 4.06 7.89
C CYS A 190 -18.90 4.30 6.85
N LEU A 191 -19.02 5.41 6.13
CA LEU A 191 -17.99 5.98 5.26
C LEU A 191 -17.42 7.27 5.90
N GLY A 192 -16.28 7.74 5.40
CA GLY A 192 -15.72 9.04 5.78
C GLY A 192 -14.75 9.04 6.96
N TYR A 193 -14.22 7.88 7.36
CA TYR A 193 -13.32 7.80 8.51
C TYR A 193 -11.91 8.39 8.27
N ASN A 194 -11.40 8.35 7.03
CA ASN A 194 -10.10 8.94 6.68
C ASN A 194 -10.24 10.18 5.77
N THR A 195 -11.28 11.00 5.94
CA THR A 195 -11.25 12.34 5.35
C THR A 195 -10.17 13.16 6.06
N LEU A 196 -9.35 13.91 5.30
CA LEU A 196 -8.28 14.72 5.87
C LEU A 196 -8.87 15.75 6.86
N GLY A 197 -8.36 15.76 8.10
CA GLY A 197 -8.77 16.66 9.18
C GLY A 197 -9.78 16.06 10.18
N LYS A 198 -9.84 16.63 11.39
CA LYS A 198 -10.84 16.26 12.41
C LYS A 198 -12.22 16.79 11.99
N ASN A 199 -13.25 15.91 12.00
CA ASN A 199 -14.62 16.35 11.82
C ASN A 199 -15.10 17.19 13.03
N LEU A 200 -16.13 18.01 12.82
CA LEU A 200 -16.67 18.91 13.86
C LEU A 200 -17.05 18.16 15.14
N HIS A 201 -17.61 16.96 15.01
CA HIS A 201 -18.02 16.13 16.15
C HIS A 201 -16.82 15.76 17.05
N HIS A 202 -15.70 15.32 16.48
CA HIS A 202 -14.49 14.99 17.22
C HIS A 202 -13.88 16.23 17.89
N ILE A 203 -13.80 17.36 17.17
CA ILE A 203 -13.28 18.62 17.73
C ILE A 203 -14.04 19.02 19.00
N VAL A 204 -15.37 18.90 18.96
CA VAL A 204 -16.22 19.25 20.10
C VAL A 204 -16.07 18.26 21.26
N ILE A 205 -16.06 16.94 20.98
CA ILE A 205 -15.87 15.92 22.04
C ILE A 205 -14.50 16.04 22.71
N ASP A 206 -13.46 16.31 21.93
CA ASP A 206 -12.08 16.49 22.40
C ASP A 206 -11.91 17.77 23.22
N GLY A 207 -12.82 18.75 23.05
CA GLY A 207 -12.67 20.08 23.65
C GLY A 207 -11.54 20.90 23.01
N ASP A 208 -11.32 20.72 21.71
CA ASP A 208 -10.17 21.27 20.99
C ASP A 208 -10.38 22.77 20.66
N GLN A 209 -10.11 23.63 21.65
CA GLN A 209 -10.34 25.08 21.54
C GLN A 209 -9.50 25.73 20.45
N ASP A 210 -8.29 25.23 20.20
CA ASP A 210 -7.37 25.78 19.22
C ASP A 210 -7.84 25.51 17.78
N ALA A 211 -8.41 24.32 17.52
CA ALA A 211 -9.05 24.03 16.24
C ALA A 211 -10.27 24.95 15.98
N ILE A 212 -11.05 25.26 17.02
CA ILE A 212 -12.17 26.20 16.94
C ILE A 212 -11.66 27.63 16.65
N ASP A 213 -10.65 28.09 17.38
CA ASP A 213 -10.15 29.46 17.27
C ASP A 213 -9.49 29.75 15.92
N ARG A 214 -8.88 28.73 15.31
CA ARG A 214 -8.27 28.81 13.97
C ARG A 214 -9.23 28.50 12.82
N ASN A 215 -10.49 28.16 13.12
CA ASN A 215 -11.48 27.70 12.15
C ASN A 215 -10.97 26.51 11.29
N ALA A 216 -10.33 25.53 11.93
CA ALA A 216 -9.71 24.39 11.29
C ALA A 216 -10.70 23.22 11.01
N ILE A 217 -11.98 23.52 10.86
CA ILE A 217 -13.02 22.51 10.59
C ILE A 217 -13.17 22.33 9.09
N ALA A 218 -13.04 21.08 8.63
CA ALA A 218 -13.31 20.69 7.26
C ALA A 218 -14.61 19.87 7.20
N PRO A 219 -15.76 20.47 6.86
CA PRO A 219 -16.99 19.73 6.66
C PRO A 219 -16.82 18.71 5.55
N GLN A 220 -17.28 17.48 5.77
CA GLN A 220 -17.10 16.41 4.81
C GLN A 220 -17.83 16.72 3.49
N THR A 221 -17.09 16.77 2.38
CA THR A 221 -17.61 17.04 1.02
C THR A 221 -17.54 15.84 0.09
N THR A 222 -16.83 14.79 0.50
CA THR A 222 -16.60 13.59 -0.31
C THR A 222 -16.82 12.32 0.50
N TRP A 223 -17.08 11.22 -0.19
CA TRP A 223 -17.00 9.86 0.34
C TRP A 223 -16.00 9.05 -0.49
N SER A 224 -15.46 7.97 0.07
CA SER A 224 -14.50 7.11 -0.63
C SER A 224 -14.90 5.64 -0.53
N ASN A 225 -14.16 4.78 -1.22
CA ASN A 225 -14.27 3.33 -1.08
C ASN A 225 -13.87 2.79 0.31
N GLU A 226 -13.50 3.66 1.25
CA GLU A 226 -13.11 3.28 2.60
C GLU A 226 -14.32 3.03 3.50
N VAL A 227 -14.19 2.03 4.37
CA VAL A 227 -15.23 1.62 5.31
C VAL A 227 -14.69 1.76 6.72
N HIS A 228 -15.55 2.27 7.59
CA HIS A 228 -15.39 2.19 9.03
C HIS A 228 -16.60 1.52 9.66
N VAL A 229 -16.35 0.51 10.50
CA VAL A 229 -17.39 -0.07 11.34
C VAL A 229 -17.08 0.25 12.79
N ARG A 230 -18.04 0.87 13.45
CA ARG A 230 -17.96 1.13 14.88
C ARG A 230 -18.27 -0.13 15.66
N LEU A 231 -17.31 -0.59 16.45
CA LEU A 231 -17.47 -1.73 17.35
C LEU A 231 -17.23 -1.25 18.77
N SER A 232 -17.98 -0.25 19.20
CA SER A 232 -17.87 0.39 20.51
C SER A 232 -19.28 0.63 21.06
N PRO A 233 -19.44 0.83 22.37
CA PRO A 233 -20.74 1.14 22.95
C PRO A 233 -21.42 2.33 22.25
N ASP A 234 -22.75 2.25 22.19
CA ASP A 234 -23.61 3.30 21.64
C ASP A 234 -23.33 4.63 22.32
N ASN A 235 -23.21 5.71 21.52
CA ASN A 235 -23.05 7.07 22.04
C ASN A 235 -24.25 7.97 21.75
N ASP A 236 -25.44 7.41 21.56
CA ASP A 236 -26.68 8.15 21.30
C ASP A 236 -27.58 8.26 22.54
N ASN A 237 -27.09 7.88 23.72
CA ASN A 237 -27.86 7.98 24.94
C ASN A 237 -27.94 9.44 25.45
N PRO A 238 -28.94 9.79 26.29
CA PRO A 238 -29.13 11.16 26.76
C PRO A 238 -27.92 11.76 27.48
N LYS A 239 -27.08 10.95 28.14
CA LYS A 239 -25.89 11.45 28.83
C LYS A 239 -24.81 11.90 27.85
N ASP A 240 -24.60 11.13 26.78
CA ASP A 240 -23.62 11.46 25.75
C ASP A 240 -24.05 12.69 24.95
N ILE A 241 -25.33 12.79 24.60
CA ILE A 241 -25.88 13.99 23.94
C ILE A 241 -25.77 15.21 24.85
N TYR A 242 -26.07 15.06 26.15
CA TYR A 242 -25.91 16.15 27.11
C TYR A 242 -24.45 16.60 27.26
N TYR A 243 -23.52 15.64 27.35
CA TYR A 243 -22.09 15.92 27.39
C TYR A 243 -21.62 16.67 26.14
N TYR A 244 -22.00 16.17 24.95
CA TYR A 244 -21.70 16.84 23.68
C TYR A 244 -22.26 18.26 23.62
N SER A 245 -23.52 18.44 24.04
CA SER A 245 -24.15 19.76 24.10
C SER A 245 -23.39 20.71 25.04
N THR A 246 -22.93 20.23 26.19
CA THR A 246 -22.19 21.06 27.14
C THR A 246 -20.89 21.55 26.51
N LYS A 247 -20.10 20.63 25.92
CA LYS A 247 -18.87 20.96 25.22
C LYS A 247 -19.07 21.93 24.07
N TRP A 248 -20.13 21.72 23.28
CA TRP A 248 -20.49 22.60 22.18
C TRP A 248 -20.70 24.05 22.65
N HIS A 249 -21.42 24.26 23.75
CA HIS A 249 -21.66 25.59 24.31
C HIS A 249 -20.40 26.17 24.95
N ASP A 250 -19.62 25.36 25.69
CA ASP A 250 -18.38 25.80 26.32
C ASP A 250 -17.35 26.32 25.30
N LEU A 251 -17.28 25.66 24.13
CA LEU A 251 -16.40 26.04 23.03
C LEU A 251 -16.92 27.22 22.20
N GLN A 252 -18.17 27.68 22.44
CA GLN A 252 -18.83 28.76 21.69
C GLN A 252 -18.90 28.49 20.18
N VAL A 253 -19.19 27.24 19.80
CA VAL A 253 -19.17 26.80 18.40
C VAL A 253 -20.15 27.61 17.53
N ASN A 254 -21.34 27.92 18.06
CA ASN A 254 -22.34 28.71 17.35
C ASN A 254 -21.79 30.11 17.00
N GLU A 255 -21.24 30.80 18.00
CA GLU A 255 -20.82 32.19 17.89
C GLU A 255 -19.54 32.34 17.08
N LYS A 256 -18.59 31.41 17.24
CA LYS A 256 -17.28 31.49 16.58
C LYS A 256 -17.30 31.00 15.13
N LEU A 257 -18.13 30.01 14.82
CA LEU A 257 -18.06 29.27 13.56
C LEU A 257 -19.37 29.30 12.76
N GLY A 258 -20.48 29.70 13.37
CA GLY A 258 -21.78 29.78 12.70
C GLY A 258 -22.51 28.44 12.51
N PHE A 259 -21.94 27.33 12.99
CA PHE A 259 -22.64 26.04 13.02
C PHE A 259 -23.79 26.08 14.03
N LYS A 260 -24.82 25.25 13.82
CA LYS A 260 -26.00 25.23 14.70
C LYS A 260 -26.12 23.90 15.42
N PHE A 261 -26.06 23.92 16.75
CA PHE A 261 -26.30 22.71 17.54
C PHE A 261 -27.59 21.99 17.11
N GLY A 262 -27.50 20.68 16.89
CA GLY A 262 -28.63 19.84 16.47
C GLY A 262 -28.92 19.85 14.96
N ASN A 263 -28.26 20.71 14.17
CA ASN A 263 -28.37 20.71 12.71
C ASN A 263 -27.26 19.89 12.04
N PHE A 264 -27.21 18.60 12.38
CA PHE A 264 -26.11 17.71 11.99
C PHE A 264 -25.95 17.55 10.48
N ILE A 265 -27.05 17.71 9.73
CA ILE A 265 -27.06 17.60 8.26
C ILE A 265 -26.39 18.82 7.63
N GLU A 266 -26.82 20.04 8.00
CA GLU A 266 -26.20 21.28 7.46
C GLU A 266 -24.75 21.42 7.91
N ASN A 267 -24.46 21.05 9.16
CA ASN A 267 -23.11 21.11 9.71
C ASN A 267 -22.20 19.98 9.18
N ARG A 268 -22.78 18.95 8.53
CA ARG A 268 -22.10 17.73 8.05
C ARG A 268 -21.29 17.05 9.16
N GLU A 269 -21.98 16.80 10.27
CA GLU A 269 -21.37 16.25 11.48
C GLU A 269 -21.34 14.72 11.49
N GLY A 270 -20.21 14.16 11.91
CA GLY A 270 -20.06 12.74 12.15
C GLY A 270 -19.62 11.96 10.93
N TYR A 271 -20.29 10.83 10.69
CA TYR A 271 -19.96 9.88 9.64
C TYR A 271 -21.16 9.61 8.74
N ILE A 272 -20.90 9.16 7.52
CA ILE A 272 -21.95 8.78 6.57
C ILE A 272 -22.36 7.34 6.85
N LYS A 273 -23.51 7.13 7.48
CA LYS A 273 -24.03 5.81 7.80
C LYS A 273 -24.74 5.20 6.59
N ILE A 274 -24.22 4.08 6.09
CA ILE A 274 -24.79 3.39 4.92
C ILE A 274 -25.34 1.99 5.22
N GLY A 275 -25.15 1.52 6.45
CA GLY A 275 -25.68 0.24 6.90
C GLY A 275 -25.39 -0.03 8.36
N GLU A 276 -25.72 -1.24 8.79
CA GLU A 276 -25.54 -1.67 10.17
C GLU A 276 -25.33 -3.19 10.28
N LEU A 277 -24.74 -3.63 11.38
CA LEU A 277 -24.61 -5.03 11.72
C LEU A 277 -26.01 -5.62 11.89
N ILE A 278 -26.22 -6.80 11.29
CA ILE A 278 -27.49 -7.48 11.41
C ILE A 278 -27.74 -7.89 12.88
N TRP A 279 -28.93 -7.60 13.40
CA TRP A 279 -29.23 -7.66 14.83
C TRP A 279 -28.98 -9.04 15.46
N GLU A 280 -29.27 -10.15 14.76
CA GLU A 280 -29.06 -11.49 15.35
C GLU A 280 -27.57 -11.80 15.57
N GLN A 281 -26.66 -11.06 14.91
CA GLN A 281 -25.22 -11.14 15.17
C GLN A 281 -24.75 -10.16 16.23
N CYS A 282 -25.53 -9.13 16.55
CA CYS A 282 -25.17 -8.17 17.59
C CYS A 282 -24.98 -8.89 18.93
N GLU A 283 -25.88 -9.80 19.31
CA GLU A 283 -25.78 -10.53 20.58
C GLU A 283 -24.57 -11.50 20.66
N GLU A 284 -24.04 -11.97 19.51
CA GLU A 284 -22.82 -12.78 19.47
C GLU A 284 -21.58 -11.98 19.92
N PHE A 285 -21.60 -10.67 19.66
CA PHE A 285 -20.42 -9.80 19.75
C PHE A 285 -20.55 -8.66 20.77
N TYR A 286 -21.77 -8.30 21.14
CA TYR A 286 -22.11 -7.17 22.00
C TYR A 286 -23.30 -7.53 22.88
N LEU A 287 -23.21 -7.19 24.16
CA LEU A 287 -24.28 -7.33 25.13
C LEU A 287 -24.88 -5.94 25.40
N PRO A 288 -25.97 -5.55 24.71
CA PRO A 288 -26.49 -4.18 24.77
C PRO A 288 -26.95 -3.77 26.17
N SER A 289 -27.45 -4.73 26.96
CA SER A 289 -27.96 -4.51 28.32
C SER A 289 -26.91 -3.99 29.31
N ILE A 290 -25.63 -4.28 29.06
CA ILE A 290 -24.51 -3.91 29.94
C ILE A 290 -23.40 -3.17 29.19
N GLY A 291 -23.55 -2.94 27.89
CA GLY A 291 -22.61 -2.18 27.07
C GLY A 291 -21.26 -2.85 26.83
N ILE A 292 -21.18 -4.17 26.93
CA ILE A 292 -19.93 -4.94 26.90
C ILE A 292 -19.78 -5.70 25.57
N ILE A 293 -18.60 -5.60 24.94
CA ILE A 293 -18.22 -6.43 23.79
C ILE A 293 -17.66 -7.76 24.29
N ASN A 294 -18.05 -8.85 23.62
CA ASN A 294 -17.63 -10.22 23.93
C ASN A 294 -16.10 -10.40 23.75
N ASP A 295 -15.43 -11.03 24.72
CA ASP A 295 -13.97 -11.25 24.71
C ASP A 295 -13.45 -12.02 23.49
N ASN A 296 -14.30 -12.83 22.84
CA ASN A 296 -13.98 -13.52 21.59
C ASN A 296 -13.59 -12.58 20.44
N PHE A 297 -13.87 -11.27 20.53
CA PHE A 297 -13.44 -10.27 19.55
C PHE A 297 -11.96 -9.90 19.65
N LYS A 298 -11.34 -10.03 20.83
CA LYS A 298 -9.96 -9.59 21.10
C LYS A 298 -8.89 -10.42 20.38
N GLN A 299 -9.26 -11.60 19.86
CA GLN A 299 -8.32 -12.49 19.15
C GLN A 299 -8.05 -12.07 17.70
N PHE A 300 -8.88 -11.18 17.14
CA PHE A 300 -8.73 -10.70 15.76
C PHE A 300 -7.93 -9.40 15.76
N ASN A 301 -7.08 -9.23 14.76
CA ASN A 301 -6.23 -8.04 14.58
C ASN A 301 -6.22 -7.49 13.14
N THR A 302 -6.82 -8.21 12.21
CA THR A 302 -6.90 -7.83 10.81
C THR A 302 -8.16 -8.42 10.19
N ILE A 303 -8.58 -7.82 9.08
CA ILE A 303 -9.72 -8.27 8.28
C ILE A 303 -9.14 -9.13 7.16
N TYR A 304 -9.66 -10.34 7.00
CA TYR A 304 -9.16 -11.22 5.93
C TYR A 304 -9.73 -10.81 4.56
N SER A 305 -11.04 -10.65 4.47
CA SER A 305 -11.73 -10.26 3.24
C SER A 305 -13.12 -9.65 3.53
N MET A 306 -13.64 -8.90 2.57
CA MET A 306 -15.01 -8.41 2.50
C MET A 306 -15.65 -8.86 1.18
N ALA A 307 -16.96 -9.16 1.19
CA ALA A 307 -17.69 -9.58 -0.01
C ALA A 307 -19.17 -9.24 0.10
N VAL A 308 -19.81 -8.96 -1.04
CA VAL A 308 -21.26 -8.84 -1.15
C VAL A 308 -21.87 -10.24 -1.20
N VAL A 309 -22.91 -10.49 -0.41
CA VAL A 309 -23.63 -11.77 -0.40
C VAL A 309 -25.13 -11.56 -0.57
N PRO A 310 -25.82 -12.45 -1.31
CA PRO A 310 -27.28 -12.47 -1.35
C PRO A 310 -27.90 -12.69 0.04
N ARG A 311 -29.05 -12.06 0.31
CA ARG A 311 -29.75 -12.13 1.61
C ARG A 311 -30.13 -13.55 2.03
N ASP A 312 -30.38 -14.46 1.09
CA ASP A 312 -30.71 -15.87 1.35
C ASP A 312 -29.51 -16.69 1.87
N VAL A 313 -28.28 -16.23 1.63
CA VAL A 313 -27.06 -16.85 2.22
C VAL A 313 -27.05 -16.67 3.75
N TYR A 314 -27.64 -15.59 4.25
CA TYR A 314 -27.79 -15.32 5.68
C TYR A 314 -28.92 -16.17 6.31
N HIS A 315 -30.10 -16.19 5.72
CA HIS A 315 -31.28 -16.86 6.31
C HIS A 315 -31.15 -18.40 6.45
N LYS A 316 -30.14 -19.04 5.84
CA LYS A 316 -29.82 -20.47 6.07
C LYS A 316 -29.13 -20.74 7.42
N ARG A 317 -29.02 -19.75 8.32
CA ARG A 317 -28.64 -19.89 9.73
C ARG A 317 -29.86 -19.97 10.68
N ALA A 318 -30.99 -20.50 10.23
CA ALA A 318 -32.13 -20.78 11.11
C ALA A 318 -31.75 -21.84 12.18
N PRO A 319 -32.39 -21.85 13.38
CA PRO A 319 -31.92 -22.57 14.58
C PRO A 319 -31.79 -24.11 14.47
N PHE A 320 -32.24 -24.70 13.35
CA PHE A 320 -32.26 -26.15 13.13
C PHE A 320 -31.54 -26.61 11.87
N THR A 321 -30.78 -25.73 11.20
CA THR A 321 -29.96 -26.13 10.05
C THR A 321 -28.48 -26.04 10.41
N THR A 322 -27.80 -27.19 10.29
CA THR A 322 -26.35 -27.35 10.40
C THR A 322 -25.64 -26.13 9.79
N PRO A 323 -24.64 -25.54 10.47
CA PRO A 323 -23.93 -24.39 9.92
C PRO A 323 -23.55 -24.72 8.50
N ILE A 324 -23.97 -23.89 7.54
CA ILE A 324 -23.35 -23.93 6.22
C ILE A 324 -21.93 -23.42 6.46
N HIS A 325 -21.05 -24.32 6.90
CA HIS A 325 -19.66 -24.25 6.56
C HIS A 325 -19.67 -24.18 5.03
N ARG A 326 -19.48 -22.97 4.50
CA ARG A 326 -18.85 -22.87 3.19
C ARG A 326 -17.50 -23.58 3.38
N LYS A 327 -17.44 -24.88 3.05
CA LYS A 327 -16.27 -25.37 2.35
C LYS A 327 -16.24 -24.49 1.12
N PRO A 328 -15.29 -23.55 1.02
CA PRO A 328 -15.30 -22.64 -0.10
C PRO A 328 -15.32 -23.52 -1.35
N ILE A 329 -16.28 -23.28 -2.25
CA ILE A 329 -16.31 -23.95 -3.54
C ILE A 329 -15.25 -23.27 -4.41
N TRP A 330 -14.00 -23.32 -3.95
CA TRP A 330 -12.90 -23.35 -4.88
C TRP A 330 -13.17 -24.59 -5.74
N LYS A 331 -13.08 -24.47 -7.08
CA LYS A 331 -12.74 -25.65 -7.89
C LYS A 331 -11.66 -26.36 -7.09
N LYS A 332 -11.87 -27.62 -6.67
CA LYS A 332 -10.79 -28.38 -6.02
C LYS A 332 -9.56 -28.08 -6.86
N PRO A 333 -8.48 -27.46 -6.32
CA PRO A 333 -7.28 -27.30 -7.10
C PRO A 333 -7.02 -28.70 -7.64
N LYS A 334 -6.87 -28.82 -8.97
CA LYS A 334 -6.54 -30.10 -9.60
C LYS A 334 -5.49 -30.71 -8.67
N PRO A 335 -5.69 -31.96 -8.16
CA PRO A 335 -4.76 -32.53 -7.20
C PRO A 335 -3.38 -32.23 -7.73
N VAL A 336 -2.58 -31.52 -6.93
CA VAL A 336 -1.26 -31.08 -7.37
C VAL A 336 -0.50 -32.36 -7.64
N VAL A 337 -0.48 -32.79 -8.91
CA VAL A 337 0.43 -33.81 -9.40
C VAL A 337 1.76 -33.08 -9.51
N GLY A 338 2.35 -32.83 -8.35
CA GLY A 338 3.48 -31.96 -8.18
C GLY A 338 4.12 -32.24 -6.84
N LYS A 339 5.45 -32.31 -6.85
CA LYS A 339 6.26 -32.74 -5.71
C LYS A 339 5.94 -31.89 -4.48
N LYS A 340 5.78 -32.55 -3.34
CA LYS A 340 5.69 -31.91 -2.01
C LYS A 340 6.95 -31.05 -1.82
N ILE A 341 6.79 -29.74 -1.66
CA ILE A 341 7.90 -28.86 -1.28
C ILE A 341 8.18 -29.14 0.20
N GLU A 342 9.17 -29.98 0.48
CA GLU A 342 9.59 -30.32 1.84
C GLU A 342 10.35 -29.18 2.53
N LYS A 343 10.93 -28.26 1.73
CA LYS A 343 11.73 -27.13 2.21
C LYS A 343 11.78 -26.03 1.15
N ILE A 344 11.55 -24.78 1.56
CA ILE A 344 11.91 -23.61 0.75
C ILE A 344 13.35 -23.26 1.14
N PHE A 345 14.28 -23.47 0.23
CA PHE A 345 15.63 -22.92 0.39
C PHE A 345 15.53 -21.42 0.11
N ASN A 346 15.85 -20.59 1.10
CA ASN A 346 16.24 -19.22 0.80
C ASN A 346 17.67 -19.32 0.25
N PRO A 347 17.90 -19.21 -1.08
CA PRO A 347 19.27 -19.21 -1.57
C PRO A 347 20.00 -18.03 -0.91
N LYS A 348 21.31 -18.14 -0.69
CA LYS A 348 22.13 -16.99 -0.29
C LYS A 348 22.24 -15.97 -1.43
N THR A 349 21.13 -15.66 -2.09
CA THR A 349 21.06 -14.77 -3.24
C THR A 349 19.89 -13.81 -3.13
N SER A 350 20.14 -12.53 -3.41
CA SER A 350 19.12 -11.49 -3.51
C SER A 350 18.91 -11.14 -4.98
N ILE A 351 17.66 -10.99 -5.42
CA ILE A 351 17.36 -10.60 -6.81
C ILE A 351 17.00 -9.11 -6.82
N ILE A 352 17.70 -8.34 -7.63
CA ILE A 352 17.38 -6.92 -7.90
C ILE A 352 16.95 -6.81 -9.35
N THR A 353 15.70 -6.45 -9.57
CA THR A 353 15.23 -6.08 -10.92
C THR A 353 15.56 -4.62 -11.15
N TRP A 354 16.44 -4.33 -12.11
CA TRP A 354 16.91 -2.99 -12.38
C TRP A 354 16.50 -2.54 -13.79
N ILE A 355 15.62 -1.55 -13.83
CA ILE A 355 15.33 -0.75 -15.02
C ILE A 355 16.49 0.25 -15.23
N ILE A 356 17.50 -0.15 -16.01
CA ILE A 356 18.74 0.64 -16.10
C ILE A 356 18.63 1.83 -17.06
N ASN A 357 17.65 1.80 -17.95
CA ASN A 357 17.22 2.93 -18.74
C ASN A 357 15.77 2.78 -19.20
N ASP A 358 15.22 3.85 -19.74
CA ASP A 358 13.87 3.94 -20.29
C ASP A 358 13.88 4.42 -21.76
N VAL A 359 14.97 4.14 -22.47
CA VAL A 359 15.14 4.41 -23.91
C VAL A 359 15.29 3.08 -24.63
N CYS A 360 14.49 2.89 -25.68
CA CYS A 360 14.51 1.68 -26.48
C CYS A 360 14.75 2.02 -27.95
N THR A 361 15.39 1.12 -28.69
CA THR A 361 15.44 1.19 -30.17
C THR A 361 14.11 0.82 -30.80
N TYR A 362 13.19 0.22 -30.04
CA TYR A 362 11.92 -0.31 -30.52
C TYR A 362 10.73 0.49 -29.98
N SER A 363 9.69 0.61 -30.80
CA SER A 363 8.44 1.30 -30.50
C SER A 363 7.27 0.32 -30.54
N CYS A 364 7.38 -0.76 -29.75
CA CYS A 364 6.36 -1.81 -29.70
C CYS A 364 5.04 -1.26 -29.16
N ARG A 365 3.92 -1.57 -29.82
CA ARG A 365 2.57 -1.09 -29.43
C ARG A 365 2.16 -1.49 -28.00
N TYR A 366 2.61 -2.65 -27.55
CA TYR A 366 2.32 -3.21 -26.23
C TYR A 366 3.32 -2.77 -25.15
N CYS A 367 4.36 -2.03 -25.50
CA CYS A 367 5.30 -1.52 -24.51
C CYS A 367 4.76 -0.22 -23.90
N PRO A 368 4.83 -0.05 -22.56
CA PRO A 368 4.51 1.21 -21.91
C PRO A 368 5.26 2.39 -22.55
N PRO A 369 4.60 3.53 -22.84
CA PRO A 369 5.24 4.68 -23.48
C PRO A 369 6.50 5.19 -22.75
N ILE A 370 6.54 5.03 -21.42
CA ILE A 370 7.67 5.44 -20.59
C ILE A 370 8.99 4.74 -20.98
N LEU A 371 8.95 3.50 -21.50
CA LEU A 371 10.15 2.72 -21.85
C LEU A 371 10.71 3.04 -23.24
N GLN A 372 10.05 3.92 -24.00
CA GLN A 372 10.45 4.26 -25.38
C GLN A 372 11.20 5.59 -25.45
N ASN A 373 10.66 6.63 -24.79
CA ASN A 373 11.16 8.01 -24.83
C ASN A 373 11.31 8.61 -23.42
N GLY A 374 11.63 7.78 -22.43
CA GLY A 374 11.75 8.25 -21.07
C GLY A 374 13.01 9.10 -20.83
N LYS A 375 13.15 9.61 -19.59
CA LYS A 375 14.20 10.55 -19.19
C LYS A 375 15.34 9.88 -18.40
N ASN A 376 15.14 8.65 -17.93
CA ASN A 376 16.09 7.82 -17.19
C ASN A 376 17.12 7.18 -18.15
N HIS A 377 17.95 7.99 -18.78
CA HIS A 377 19.08 7.52 -19.61
C HIS A 377 20.32 8.40 -19.47
N LYS A 378 20.29 9.39 -18.57
CA LYS A 378 21.34 10.41 -18.40
C LYS A 378 22.40 10.05 -17.35
N TYR A 379 22.27 8.89 -16.71
CA TYR A 379 23.22 8.48 -15.69
C TYR A 379 24.56 8.08 -16.31
N ASN A 380 25.64 8.61 -15.73
CA ASN A 380 27.01 8.29 -16.09
C ASN A 380 27.62 7.30 -15.09
N TRP A 381 28.66 6.58 -15.50
CA TRP A 381 29.34 5.60 -14.65
C TRP A 381 29.79 6.16 -13.29
N HIS A 382 30.16 7.44 -13.23
CA HIS A 382 30.55 8.10 -12.00
C HIS A 382 29.44 8.10 -10.92
N HIS A 383 28.16 8.14 -11.32
CA HIS A 383 27.03 8.03 -10.39
C HIS A 383 26.71 6.57 -10.03
N ILE A 384 26.95 5.65 -10.97
CA ILE A 384 26.58 4.24 -10.83
C ILE A 384 27.56 3.45 -9.95
N LEU A 385 28.86 3.73 -10.07
CA LEU A 385 29.89 2.98 -9.34
C LEU A 385 29.77 3.09 -7.81
N PRO A 386 29.55 4.28 -7.20
CA PRO A 386 29.32 4.38 -5.75
C PRO A 386 28.11 3.57 -5.29
N PHE A 387 27.00 3.65 -6.03
CA PHE A 387 25.79 2.87 -5.75
C PHE A 387 26.05 1.36 -5.79
N LEU A 388 26.73 0.88 -6.84
CA LEU A 388 27.12 -0.53 -6.93
C LEU A 388 27.99 -1.00 -5.77
N LYS A 389 28.99 -0.20 -5.39
CA LYS A 389 29.87 -0.51 -4.25
C LYS A 389 29.10 -0.56 -2.94
N HIS A 390 28.14 0.35 -2.75
CA HIS A 390 27.26 0.33 -1.59
C HIS A 390 26.43 -0.95 -1.55
N LEU A 391 25.80 -1.33 -2.67
CA LEU A 391 25.04 -2.59 -2.76
C LEU A 391 25.91 -3.81 -2.46
N PHE A 392 27.10 -3.89 -3.03
CA PHE A 392 28.01 -5.01 -2.79
C PHE A 392 28.38 -5.10 -1.31
N ASN A 393 28.72 -3.98 -0.66
CA ASN A 393 29.04 -3.95 0.77
C ASN A 393 27.84 -4.37 1.63
N PHE A 394 26.66 -3.81 1.38
CA PHE A 394 25.44 -4.13 2.12
C PHE A 394 25.11 -5.62 2.04
N TYR A 395 25.12 -6.22 0.84
CA TYR A 395 24.78 -7.63 0.70
C TYR A 395 25.91 -8.59 1.11
N SER A 396 27.18 -8.17 1.04
CA SER A 396 28.31 -9.03 1.42
C SER A 396 28.61 -9.00 2.93
N ILE A 397 28.68 -7.83 3.55
CA ILE A 397 29.10 -7.66 4.95
C ILE A 397 27.91 -7.76 5.89
N GLU A 398 26.81 -7.06 5.57
CA GLU A 398 25.70 -6.89 6.49
C GLU A 398 24.66 -8.02 6.39
N ASN A 399 24.72 -8.83 5.34
CA ASN A 399 23.72 -9.84 5.01
C ASN A 399 24.28 -11.24 4.74
N ASP A 400 25.21 -11.74 5.57
CA ASP A 400 25.75 -13.11 5.53
C ASP A 400 26.30 -13.53 4.14
N ASN A 401 27.06 -12.61 3.53
CA ASN A 401 27.77 -12.82 2.26
C ASN A 401 26.86 -13.26 1.10
N ARG A 402 25.69 -12.63 0.98
CA ARG A 402 24.72 -12.91 -0.09
C ARG A 402 25.23 -12.44 -1.45
N LYS A 403 24.93 -13.22 -2.49
CA LYS A 403 25.19 -12.84 -3.88
C LYS A 403 24.01 -12.10 -4.47
N ILE A 404 24.25 -11.00 -5.17
CA ILE A 404 23.22 -10.30 -5.90
C ILE A 404 23.06 -10.92 -7.29
N ILE A 405 21.81 -11.10 -7.72
CA ILE A 405 21.43 -11.40 -9.10
C ILE A 405 20.73 -10.14 -9.63
N PHE A 406 21.39 -9.42 -10.52
CA PHE A 406 20.79 -8.27 -11.19
C PHE A 406 20.00 -8.73 -12.41
N SER A 407 18.68 -8.61 -12.37
CA SER A 407 17.82 -8.79 -13.52
C SER A 407 17.68 -7.45 -14.25
N LEU A 408 18.53 -7.23 -15.26
CA LEU A 408 18.59 -6.00 -16.03
C LEU A 408 17.48 -6.00 -17.09
N SER A 409 16.64 -4.97 -17.02
CA SER A 409 15.52 -4.72 -17.92
C SER A 409 15.36 -3.20 -18.16
N GLY A 410 14.29 -2.78 -18.83
CA GLY A 410 13.99 -1.40 -19.17
C GLY A 410 13.58 -1.24 -20.62
N GLY A 411 13.99 -0.14 -21.26
CA GLY A 411 13.88 0.02 -22.71
C GLY A 411 14.77 -0.99 -23.44
N GLU A 412 15.94 -0.56 -23.91
CA GLU A 412 17.01 -1.48 -24.33
C GLU A 412 18.22 -1.31 -23.39
N PRO A 413 18.42 -2.23 -22.43
CA PRO A 413 19.48 -2.11 -21.44
C PRO A 413 20.87 -1.88 -22.03
N THR A 414 21.18 -2.54 -23.16
CA THR A 414 22.51 -2.45 -23.78
C THR A 414 22.81 -1.09 -24.43
N LEU A 415 21.82 -0.19 -24.54
CA LEU A 415 22.05 1.20 -24.93
C LEU A 415 22.60 2.08 -23.81
N SER A 416 22.50 1.64 -22.55
CA SER A 416 23.01 2.42 -21.42
C SER A 416 24.53 2.69 -21.60
N PRO A 417 25.00 3.95 -21.47
CA PRO A 417 26.38 4.32 -21.75
C PRO A 417 27.38 3.61 -20.83
N PHE A 418 26.94 3.17 -19.65
CA PHE A 418 27.77 2.48 -18.67
C PHE A 418 27.57 0.96 -18.65
N PHE A 419 26.76 0.38 -19.55
CA PHE A 419 26.40 -1.04 -19.51
C PHE A 419 27.63 -1.97 -19.46
N SER A 420 28.61 -1.76 -20.35
CA SER A 420 29.80 -2.60 -20.39
C SER A 420 30.68 -2.49 -19.13
N GLN A 421 30.65 -1.35 -18.43
CA GLN A 421 31.36 -1.16 -17.17
C GLN A 421 30.61 -1.84 -16.02
N LEU A 422 29.28 -1.67 -15.98
CA LEU A 422 28.38 -2.32 -15.03
C LEU A 422 28.56 -3.84 -15.03
N VAL A 423 28.45 -4.48 -16.19
CA VAL A 423 28.49 -5.95 -16.24
C VAL A 423 29.84 -6.51 -15.81
N LYS A 424 30.93 -5.82 -16.15
CA LYS A 424 32.28 -6.20 -15.72
C LYS A 424 32.45 -6.03 -14.22
N GLU A 425 31.99 -4.92 -13.66
CA GLU A 425 32.11 -4.63 -12.24
C GLU A 425 31.34 -5.65 -11.39
N VAL A 426 30.10 -5.96 -11.77
CA VAL A 426 29.27 -6.97 -11.10
C VAL A 426 29.92 -8.36 -11.19
N HIS A 427 30.38 -8.75 -12.38
CA HIS A 427 31.08 -10.02 -12.58
C HIS A 427 32.37 -10.13 -11.74
N ASN A 428 33.19 -9.08 -11.71
CA ASN A 428 34.45 -9.05 -10.96
C ASN A 428 34.22 -9.14 -9.44
N ASN A 429 33.09 -8.63 -8.95
CA ASN A 429 32.67 -8.78 -7.55
C ASN A 429 31.92 -10.10 -7.29
N SER A 430 31.97 -11.05 -8.24
CA SER A 430 31.38 -12.38 -8.14
C SER A 430 29.87 -12.34 -7.85
N HIS A 431 29.17 -11.43 -8.51
CA HIS A 431 27.71 -11.32 -8.56
C HIS A 431 27.19 -11.72 -9.94
N HIS A 432 25.87 -11.88 -10.09
CA HIS A 432 25.25 -12.41 -11.30
C HIS A 432 24.42 -11.37 -12.03
N ILE A 433 24.29 -11.56 -13.35
CA ILE A 433 23.47 -10.71 -14.22
C ILE A 433 22.60 -11.57 -15.13
N ASN A 434 21.30 -11.35 -15.04
CA ASN A 434 20.33 -11.80 -16.02
C ASN A 434 19.97 -10.60 -16.90
N LEU A 435 20.21 -10.70 -18.20
CA LEU A 435 19.98 -9.60 -19.15
C LEU A 435 18.75 -9.90 -20.02
N SER A 436 17.77 -9.00 -20.05
CA SER A 436 16.76 -8.97 -21.12
C SER A 436 17.17 -7.95 -22.19
N THR A 437 17.22 -8.34 -23.46
CA THR A 437 17.73 -7.47 -24.54
C THR A 437 17.11 -7.84 -25.88
N ASN A 438 16.94 -6.87 -26.76
CA ASN A 438 16.48 -7.02 -28.13
C ASN A 438 17.61 -7.44 -29.10
N LEU A 439 18.85 -7.61 -28.59
CA LEU A 439 20.06 -7.88 -29.38
C LEU A 439 20.37 -6.80 -30.44
N THR A 440 20.14 -5.52 -30.10
CA THR A 440 20.28 -4.40 -31.05
C THR A 440 21.74 -4.01 -31.29
N ARG A 441 22.62 -4.25 -30.32
CA ARG A 441 24.06 -3.93 -30.44
C ARG A 441 24.76 -4.80 -31.47
N SER A 442 25.94 -4.35 -31.91
CA SER A 442 26.77 -5.09 -32.87
C SER A 442 27.26 -6.43 -32.32
N GLU A 443 27.54 -7.37 -33.21
CA GLU A 443 28.12 -8.68 -32.89
C GLU A 443 29.40 -8.54 -32.03
N GLN A 444 30.31 -7.64 -32.42
CA GLN A 444 31.52 -7.34 -31.64
C GLN A 444 31.23 -6.86 -30.21
N PHE A 445 30.14 -6.12 -30.02
CA PHE A 445 29.76 -5.67 -28.68
C PHE A 445 29.29 -6.85 -27.83
N ILE A 446 28.48 -7.75 -28.42
CA ILE A 446 28.00 -8.97 -27.78
C ILE A 446 29.18 -9.84 -27.36
N GLU A 447 30.11 -10.14 -28.27
CA GLU A 447 31.33 -10.92 -28.01
C GLU A 447 32.18 -10.37 -26.85
N ARG A 448 32.32 -9.03 -26.81
CA ARG A 448 33.13 -8.37 -25.78
C ARG A 448 32.45 -8.32 -24.42
N THR A 449 31.12 -8.32 -24.38
CA THR A 449 30.36 -7.92 -23.20
C THR A 449 29.60 -9.08 -22.55
N PHE A 450 28.98 -9.96 -23.36
CA PHE A 450 28.08 -10.98 -22.83
C PHE A 450 28.80 -12.09 -22.06
N LYS A 451 30.11 -12.27 -22.24
CA LYS A 451 30.92 -13.14 -21.39
C LYS A 451 30.95 -12.76 -19.91
N TYR A 452 30.49 -11.56 -19.55
CA TYR A 452 30.39 -11.08 -18.17
C TYR A 452 28.96 -11.18 -17.61
N VAL A 453 27.98 -11.60 -18.41
CA VAL A 453 26.61 -11.83 -17.92
C VAL A 453 26.42 -13.30 -17.59
N THR A 454 25.44 -13.61 -16.74
CA THR A 454 25.16 -14.98 -16.28
C THR A 454 24.15 -15.67 -17.19
N GLN A 455 23.13 -14.95 -17.65
CA GLN A 455 22.14 -15.44 -18.60
C GLN A 455 21.60 -14.29 -19.45
N VAL A 456 21.22 -14.60 -20.68
CA VAL A 456 20.55 -13.68 -21.61
C VAL A 456 19.16 -14.20 -21.95
N CYS A 457 18.19 -13.29 -21.95
CA CYS A 457 16.87 -13.44 -22.51
C CYS A 457 16.79 -12.51 -23.73
N ALA A 458 17.04 -13.07 -24.91
CA ALA A 458 17.02 -12.36 -26.18
C ALA A 458 15.58 -12.24 -26.66
N SER A 459 15.06 -11.01 -26.72
CA SER A 459 13.67 -10.74 -27.04
C SER A 459 13.51 -10.48 -28.54
N PHE A 460 12.60 -11.21 -29.18
CA PHE A 460 12.23 -11.05 -30.58
C PHE A 460 10.88 -10.35 -30.66
N HIS A 461 10.85 -9.21 -31.34
CA HIS A 461 9.66 -8.36 -31.46
C HIS A 461 9.23 -8.31 -32.94
N PRO A 462 8.18 -9.05 -33.34
CA PRO A 462 7.87 -9.24 -34.76
C PRO A 462 7.55 -7.93 -35.50
N ALA A 463 6.81 -7.02 -34.85
CA ALA A 463 6.49 -5.69 -35.40
C ALA A 463 7.72 -4.79 -35.65
N MET A 464 8.85 -5.09 -35.01
CA MET A 464 10.10 -4.33 -35.16
C MET A 464 11.11 -5.03 -36.06
N VAL A 465 11.01 -6.36 -36.20
CA VAL A 465 11.97 -7.16 -36.95
C VAL A 465 11.49 -7.41 -38.38
N PHE A 466 10.26 -7.89 -38.56
CA PHE A 466 9.77 -8.28 -39.90
C PHE A 466 9.67 -7.11 -40.88
N PRO A 467 9.14 -5.92 -40.51
CA PRO A 467 9.10 -4.78 -41.45
C PRO A 467 10.50 -4.32 -41.90
N ASN A 468 11.52 -4.59 -41.08
CA ASN A 468 12.90 -4.21 -41.35
C ASN A 468 13.73 -5.35 -42.00
N ASN A 469 13.17 -6.55 -42.15
CA ASN A 469 13.84 -7.76 -42.66
C ASN A 469 15.14 -8.09 -41.91
N THR A 470 15.14 -7.96 -40.57
CA THR A 470 16.33 -8.17 -39.73
C THR A 470 16.30 -9.49 -38.95
N GLU A 471 15.43 -10.43 -39.30
CA GLU A 471 15.28 -11.73 -38.63
C GLU A 471 16.54 -12.60 -38.74
N ASP A 472 17.24 -12.58 -39.86
CA ASP A 472 18.50 -13.31 -40.04
C ASP A 472 19.62 -12.71 -39.18
N GLU A 473 19.62 -11.38 -39.02
CA GLU A 473 20.56 -10.70 -38.12
C GLU A 473 20.31 -11.11 -36.67
N TYR A 474 19.04 -11.20 -36.27
CA TYR A 474 18.68 -11.70 -34.95
C TYR A 474 19.18 -13.13 -34.72
N ILE A 475 18.96 -14.06 -35.65
CA ILE A 475 19.45 -15.45 -35.54
C ILE A 475 20.98 -15.50 -35.42
N ARG A 476 21.71 -14.72 -36.22
CA ARG A 476 23.18 -14.64 -36.12
C ARG A 476 23.63 -14.18 -34.74
N LYS A 477 23.07 -13.07 -34.23
CA LYS A 477 23.41 -12.52 -32.92
C LYS A 477 23.00 -13.46 -31.78
N LEU A 478 21.87 -14.15 -31.90
CA LEU A 478 21.41 -15.15 -30.96
C LEU A 478 22.41 -16.32 -30.87
N ASN A 479 22.89 -16.82 -32.01
CA ASN A 479 23.90 -17.88 -32.04
C ASN A 479 25.26 -17.44 -31.46
N ILE A 480 25.67 -16.19 -31.70
CA ILE A 480 26.86 -15.61 -31.04
C ILE A 480 26.65 -15.58 -29.51
N SER A 481 25.49 -15.11 -29.05
CA SER A 481 25.15 -15.08 -27.62
C SER A 481 25.18 -16.48 -26.99
N LEU A 482 24.55 -17.47 -27.65
CA LEU A 482 24.54 -18.88 -27.23
C LEU A 482 25.94 -19.48 -27.09
N GLY A 483 26.87 -19.07 -27.95
CA GLY A 483 28.28 -19.50 -27.88
C GLY A 483 29.05 -18.94 -26.67
N LEU A 484 28.52 -17.92 -26.00
CA LEU A 484 29.19 -17.20 -24.92
C LEU A 484 28.54 -17.43 -23.56
N VAL A 485 27.21 -17.48 -23.53
CA VAL A 485 26.41 -17.48 -22.30
C VAL A 485 25.08 -18.20 -22.53
N PRO A 486 24.52 -18.89 -21.52
CA PRO A 486 23.16 -19.41 -21.60
C PRO A 486 22.19 -18.34 -22.08
N THR A 487 21.56 -18.59 -23.22
CA THR A 487 20.68 -17.63 -23.89
C THR A 487 19.34 -18.29 -24.21
N THR A 488 18.25 -17.62 -23.87
CA THR A 488 16.88 -18.01 -24.20
C THR A 488 16.35 -17.03 -25.24
N ALA A 489 15.74 -17.55 -26.31
CA ALA A 489 15.02 -16.77 -27.29
C ALA A 489 13.59 -16.55 -26.79
N ARG A 490 13.28 -15.33 -26.35
CA ARG A 490 11.94 -14.93 -25.92
C ARG A 490 11.19 -14.31 -27.09
N ILE A 491 10.21 -15.03 -27.62
CA ILE A 491 9.51 -14.65 -28.84
C ILE A 491 8.15 -14.05 -28.47
N MET A 492 7.94 -12.79 -28.83
CA MET A 492 6.66 -12.11 -28.62
C MET A 492 5.68 -12.53 -29.71
N LEU A 493 4.57 -13.15 -29.31
CA LEU A 493 3.49 -13.56 -30.20
C LEU A 493 2.49 -12.41 -30.35
N ASP A 494 2.78 -11.51 -31.28
CA ASP A 494 1.89 -10.41 -31.65
C ASP A 494 0.81 -10.93 -32.62
N PRO A 495 -0.49 -10.82 -32.29
CA PRO A 495 -1.58 -11.26 -33.18
C PRO A 495 -1.50 -10.69 -34.60
N LEU A 496 -0.96 -9.48 -34.78
CA LEU A 496 -0.82 -8.84 -36.09
C LEU A 496 0.24 -9.50 -36.99
N TYR A 497 1.13 -10.29 -36.41
CA TYR A 497 2.24 -10.96 -37.09
C TYR A 497 2.23 -12.47 -36.82
N TRP A 498 1.07 -13.04 -36.49
CA TRP A 498 0.95 -14.42 -36.00
C TRP A 498 1.62 -15.44 -36.91
N ASP A 499 1.20 -15.51 -38.18
CA ASP A 499 1.70 -16.52 -39.13
C ASP A 499 3.20 -16.41 -39.35
N GLN A 500 3.70 -15.19 -39.58
CA GLN A 500 5.14 -14.92 -39.73
C GLN A 500 5.94 -15.31 -38.49
N THR A 501 5.37 -15.10 -37.29
CA THR A 501 6.01 -15.46 -36.02
C THR A 501 6.02 -16.97 -35.82
N MET A 502 4.97 -17.69 -36.23
CA MET A 502 4.93 -19.15 -36.18
C MET A 502 5.95 -19.78 -37.13
N ASP A 503 6.08 -19.25 -38.35
CA ASP A 503 7.13 -19.68 -39.29
C ASP A 503 8.53 -19.40 -38.73
N PHE A 504 8.72 -18.23 -38.12
CA PHE A 504 9.99 -17.86 -37.49
C PHE A 504 10.33 -18.74 -36.27
N LEU A 505 9.34 -19.21 -35.51
CA LEU A 505 9.56 -20.16 -34.42
C LEU A 505 10.12 -21.49 -34.93
N GLU A 506 9.65 -22.00 -36.06
CA GLU A 506 10.22 -23.21 -36.67
C GLU A 506 11.66 -22.96 -37.12
N ARG A 507 11.94 -21.81 -37.73
CA ARG A 507 13.32 -21.40 -38.06
C ARG A 507 14.24 -21.36 -36.84
N ILE A 508 13.79 -20.80 -35.71
CA ILE A 508 14.60 -20.77 -34.48
C ILE A 508 14.91 -22.18 -33.96
N LYS A 509 13.96 -23.12 -34.06
CA LYS A 509 14.18 -24.52 -33.67
C LYS A 509 15.17 -25.23 -34.57
N GLU A 510 15.16 -24.93 -35.86
CA GLU A 510 16.04 -25.55 -36.86
C GLU A 510 17.45 -24.94 -36.87
N GLU A 511 17.55 -23.62 -36.79
CA GLU A 511 18.78 -22.86 -37.01
C GLU A 511 19.55 -22.55 -35.70
N THR A 512 18.96 -22.81 -34.53
CA THR A 512 19.57 -22.48 -33.23
C THR A 512 19.39 -23.58 -32.19
N LYS A 513 20.17 -23.49 -31.10
CA LYS A 513 20.01 -24.35 -29.91
C LYS A 513 19.38 -23.60 -28.73
N ALA A 514 18.77 -22.44 -28.97
CA ALA A 514 18.17 -21.66 -27.91
C ALA A 514 16.98 -22.39 -27.29
N ASN A 515 16.82 -22.26 -25.97
CA ASN A 515 15.52 -22.48 -25.37
C ASN A 515 14.57 -21.37 -25.86
N ILE A 516 13.32 -21.73 -26.15
CA ILE A 516 12.31 -20.80 -26.63
C ILE A 516 11.33 -20.49 -25.50
N ASP A 517 11.07 -19.21 -25.27
CA ASP A 517 10.09 -18.70 -24.32
C ASP A 517 9.05 -17.88 -25.10
N ALA A 518 7.83 -18.39 -25.25
CA ALA A 518 6.80 -17.72 -26.05
C ALA A 518 5.93 -16.82 -25.17
N VAL A 519 5.79 -15.56 -25.54
CA VAL A 519 5.04 -14.54 -24.77
C VAL A 519 3.87 -14.06 -25.60
N ILE A 520 2.64 -14.39 -25.18
CA ILE A 520 1.43 -13.95 -25.86
C ILE A 520 1.15 -12.49 -25.52
N ILE A 521 0.97 -11.64 -26.53
CA ILE A 521 0.51 -10.27 -26.37
C ILE A 521 -1.00 -10.26 -26.40
N ASP A 522 -1.63 -9.80 -25.32
CA ASP A 522 -3.08 -9.65 -25.22
C ASP A 522 -3.56 -8.45 -26.08
N GLU A 523 -4.77 -8.52 -26.63
CA GLU A 523 -5.36 -7.49 -27.50
C GLU A 523 -5.73 -6.20 -26.75
N GLN A 524 -5.60 -6.17 -25.41
CA GLN A 524 -5.90 -5.00 -24.58
C GLN A 524 -4.91 -3.82 -24.73
N TYR A 525 -3.97 -3.87 -25.69
CA TYR A 525 -2.94 -2.86 -25.94
C TYR A 525 -2.94 -2.28 -27.35
#